data_AF-A0A1H2W987-F1
#
_entry.id   AF-A0A1H2W987-F1
#
_cell.length_a   1.000
_cell.length_b   1.000
_cell.length_c   1.000
_cell.angle_alpha   90.00
_cell.angle_beta   90.00
_cell.angle_gamma   90.00
#
_symmetry.space_group_name_H-M   'P 1'
#
loop_
_entity.id
_entity.type
_entity.pdbx_description
1 polymer ?
#
loop_
_entity_poly.entity_id
_entity_poly.type
_entity_poly.pdbx_seq_one_letter_code
_entity_poly.pdbx_strand_id
1 'polypeptide(L)'
;MLQRWMGRYLAIYLGVPCVLALLYVAIYLGWRDSVHFYLFWLGESYIFPIFPVVALVVWRVHWGKRHPLLYLLLTLLLLIGATWIGTEDAKKDFGEVKQKKLHPLGVVEGDVLTADGTYEVLYFPYDEKRLLKCIRERETINAWVVEKKSLIVAFVEPEFASYKVMERLMDLGTALFVFIVFAVFYWVTMRIWWRDIEVGKNEVRIRNWRQPTSHIPLNDVIHIHLDKTEEDIRIETEEMVYNFPYDVEGAREVVAAAERTGLTPLLGGERWIRDVQCEELRIEKECLICLGDKGWTVPYRKVFLLSWDSLIQIELDDDTVHTITDRRYLDQAWYEELASRVTACWEEMKLQYTTRVEPDTGVVVHSLCDDEG
;
A
#
# COMPACT_ATOMS: atom_id res chain seq x y z
N MET A 1 10.99 -11.60 16.84
CA MET A 1 10.77 -10.26 17.46
C MET A 1 10.48 -9.15 16.45
N LEU A 2 10.96 -9.24 15.19
CA LEU A 2 10.68 -8.25 14.12
C LEU A 2 9.22 -8.24 13.61
N GLN A 3 8.52 -9.38 13.59
CA GLN A 3 7.12 -9.48 13.14
C GLN A 3 6.15 -8.59 13.95
N ARG A 4 6.37 -8.50 15.27
CA ARG A 4 5.64 -7.60 16.19
C ARG A 4 5.78 -6.12 15.83
N TRP A 5 6.74 -5.78 14.97
CA TRP A 5 6.96 -4.44 14.49
C TRP A 5 6.45 -4.17 13.08
N MET A 6 6.17 -5.18 12.23
CA MET A 6 5.67 -4.96 10.86
C MET A 6 4.32 -4.22 10.85
N GLY A 7 3.45 -4.50 11.83
CA GLY A 7 2.24 -3.71 12.09
C GLY A 7 2.49 -2.32 12.68
N ARG A 8 3.54 -2.13 13.49
CA ARG A 8 3.98 -0.79 13.92
C ARG A 8 4.60 -0.01 12.76
N TYR A 9 5.17 -0.68 11.77
CA TYR A 9 5.83 -0.04 10.64
C TYR A 9 4.83 0.45 9.62
N LEU A 10 3.75 -0.27 9.30
CA LEU A 10 2.66 0.29 8.49
C LEU A 10 2.00 1.51 9.18
N ALA A 11 1.88 1.47 10.51
CA ALA A 11 1.46 2.60 11.35
C ALA A 11 2.38 3.82 11.23
N ILE A 12 3.68 3.60 11.22
CA ILE A 12 4.69 4.64 11.08
C ILE A 12 4.73 5.13 9.62
N TYR A 13 4.62 4.25 8.62
CA TYR A 13 4.66 4.59 7.19
C TYR A 13 3.47 5.43 6.72
N LEU A 14 2.27 5.13 7.22
CA LEU A 14 1.06 5.93 6.93
C LEU A 14 0.90 7.10 7.91
N GLY A 15 1.29 6.93 9.19
CA GLY A 15 1.13 7.95 10.22
C GLY A 15 2.16 9.07 10.18
N VAL A 16 3.42 8.80 9.81
CA VAL A 16 4.49 9.81 9.74
C VAL A 16 4.19 10.88 8.69
N PRO A 17 3.77 10.57 7.45
CA PRO A 17 3.35 11.58 6.48
C PRO A 17 2.22 12.46 7.00
N CYS A 18 1.28 11.92 7.79
CA CYS A 18 0.19 12.69 8.39
C CYS A 18 0.66 13.59 9.52
N VAL A 19 1.54 13.11 10.40
CA VAL A 19 2.14 13.95 11.45
C VAL A 19 2.99 15.05 10.81
N LEU A 20 3.76 14.73 9.76
CA LEU A 20 4.52 15.71 8.99
C LEU A 20 3.60 16.72 8.28
N ALA A 21 2.47 16.28 7.70
CA ALA A 21 1.50 17.16 7.06
C ALA A 21 0.80 18.07 8.09
N LEU A 22 0.42 17.56 9.27
CA LEU A 22 -0.15 18.36 10.35
C LEU A 22 0.86 19.36 10.90
N LEU A 23 2.11 18.94 11.08
CA LEU A 23 3.20 19.79 11.53
C LEU A 23 3.53 20.85 10.47
N TYR A 24 3.49 20.48 9.18
CA TYR A 24 3.59 21.38 8.04
C TYR A 24 2.45 22.42 8.08
N VAL A 25 1.20 22.02 8.28
CA VAL A 25 0.06 22.97 8.37
C VAL A 25 0.20 23.88 9.59
N ALA A 26 0.62 23.35 10.74
CA ALA A 26 0.83 24.15 11.95
C ALA A 26 1.97 25.17 11.78
N ILE A 27 3.08 24.77 11.16
CA ILE A 27 4.19 25.65 10.82
C ILE A 27 3.76 26.67 9.75
N TYR A 28 3.05 26.25 8.72
CA TYR A 28 2.50 27.11 7.68
C TYR A 28 1.61 28.18 8.29
N LEU A 29 0.62 27.82 9.12
CA LEU A 29 -0.26 28.76 9.82
C LEU A 29 0.48 29.68 10.80
N GLY A 30 1.51 29.17 11.47
CA GLY A 30 2.30 29.93 12.44
C GLY A 30 3.32 30.88 11.80
N TRP A 31 3.87 30.51 10.65
CA TRP A 31 4.91 31.29 9.96
C TRP A 31 4.37 32.18 8.87
N ARG A 32 3.12 32.02 8.42
CA ARG A 32 2.49 32.82 7.34
C ARG A 32 2.59 34.33 7.52
N ASP A 33 2.63 34.80 8.76
CA ASP A 33 2.76 36.23 9.11
C ASP A 33 4.22 36.66 9.36
N SER A 34 5.21 35.82 9.04
CA SER A 34 6.61 36.03 9.39
C SER A 34 7.54 35.95 8.18
N VAL A 35 8.74 36.53 8.32
CA VAL A 35 9.84 36.42 7.33
C VAL A 35 10.21 34.97 7.02
N HIS A 36 9.99 34.07 7.98
CA HIS A 36 10.31 32.66 7.84
C HIS A 36 9.38 31.93 6.86
N PHE A 37 8.21 32.51 6.53
CA PHE A 37 7.34 32.00 5.48
C PHE A 37 8.02 31.94 4.12
N TYR A 38 8.84 32.94 3.80
CA TYR A 38 9.52 33.01 2.50
C TYR A 38 10.58 31.92 2.32
N LEU A 39 11.34 31.66 3.39
CA LEU A 39 12.30 30.54 3.40
C LEU A 39 11.57 29.19 3.29
N PHE A 40 10.42 29.07 3.95
CA PHE A 40 9.59 27.88 3.88
C PHE A 40 8.98 27.67 2.48
N TRP A 41 8.43 28.72 1.87
CA TRP A 41 7.84 28.73 0.52
C TRP A 41 8.86 28.37 -0.57
N LEU A 42 10.08 28.92 -0.47
CA LEU A 42 11.16 28.57 -1.38
C LEU A 42 11.53 27.08 -1.31
N GLY A 43 11.52 26.49 -0.11
CA GLY A 43 11.73 25.06 0.07
C GLY A 43 10.57 24.19 -0.41
N GLU A 44 9.32 24.64 -0.21
CA GLU A 44 8.09 23.90 -0.53
C GLU A 44 8.01 23.45 -1.99
N SER A 45 8.42 24.31 -2.91
CA SER A 45 8.44 24.07 -4.36
C SER A 45 9.28 22.85 -4.76
N TYR A 46 10.30 22.51 -3.96
CA TYR A 46 11.16 21.35 -4.16
C TYR A 46 10.70 20.13 -3.35
N ILE A 47 10.07 20.35 -2.20
CA ILE A 47 9.59 19.30 -1.29
C ILE A 47 8.45 18.49 -1.94
N PHE A 48 7.44 19.16 -2.50
CA PHE A 48 6.24 18.51 -3.04
C PHE A 48 6.49 17.49 -4.16
N PRO A 49 7.36 17.75 -5.16
CA PRO A 49 7.67 16.76 -6.20
C PRO A 49 8.66 15.66 -5.75
N ILE A 50 9.55 15.95 -4.79
CA ILE A 50 10.57 14.98 -4.34
C ILE A 50 9.98 13.94 -3.38
N PHE A 51 9.01 14.32 -2.53
CA PHE A 51 8.38 13.41 -1.56
C PHE A 51 7.76 12.15 -2.19
N PRO A 52 6.92 12.26 -3.25
CA PRO A 52 6.35 11.10 -3.93
C PRO A 52 7.41 10.23 -4.59
N VAL A 53 8.47 10.83 -5.15
CA VAL A 53 9.57 10.11 -5.81
C VAL A 53 10.39 9.30 -4.79
N VAL A 54 10.72 9.90 -3.63
CA VAL A 54 11.41 9.19 -2.54
C VAL A 54 10.53 8.08 -1.96
N ALA A 55 9.23 8.35 -1.76
CA ALA A 55 8.29 7.34 -1.31
C ALA A 55 8.20 6.16 -2.29
N LEU A 56 8.13 6.42 -3.61
CA LEU A 56 8.06 5.40 -4.66
C LEU A 56 9.35 4.60 -4.82
N VAL A 57 10.51 5.26 -4.86
CA VAL A 57 11.82 4.61 -5.00
C VAL A 57 12.10 3.69 -3.82
N VAL A 58 11.74 4.10 -2.60
CA VAL A 58 11.98 3.31 -1.39
C VAL A 58 10.94 2.22 -1.18
N TRP A 59 9.68 2.43 -1.60
CA TRP A 59 8.64 1.39 -1.60
C TRP A 59 8.98 0.25 -2.55
N ARG A 60 9.53 0.56 -3.74
CA ARG A 60 9.92 -0.44 -4.75
C ARG A 60 11.05 -1.37 -4.28
N VAL A 61 11.88 -0.95 -3.33
CA VAL A 61 13.10 -1.69 -2.92
C VAL A 61 12.87 -2.56 -1.67
N HIS A 62 11.67 -2.60 -1.06
CA HIS A 62 11.37 -3.39 0.17
C HIS A 62 12.26 -3.08 1.40
N TRP A 63 13.30 -2.26 1.25
CA TRP A 63 14.28 -1.90 2.27
C TRP A 63 13.67 -1.11 3.43
N GLY A 64 12.65 -0.29 3.10
CA GLY A 64 11.85 0.42 4.08
C GLY A 64 11.12 -0.49 5.08
N LYS A 65 10.67 -1.67 4.64
CA LYS A 65 10.05 -2.67 5.51
C LYS A 65 11.05 -3.29 6.50
N ARG A 66 12.35 -3.33 6.15
CA ARG A 66 13.43 -3.98 6.91
C ARG A 66 14.12 -3.05 7.91
N HIS A 67 14.27 -1.76 7.58
CA HIS A 67 14.98 -0.77 8.40
C HIS A 67 14.22 0.57 8.58
N PRO A 68 13.12 0.59 9.35
CA PRO A 68 12.18 1.71 9.41
C PRO A 68 12.66 2.92 10.21
N LEU A 69 13.53 2.73 11.22
CA LEU A 69 14.18 3.86 11.90
C LEU A 69 15.22 4.54 11.00
N LEU A 70 15.97 3.74 10.25
CA LEU A 70 16.89 4.25 9.22
C LEU A 70 16.13 4.92 8.09
N TYR A 71 14.96 4.39 7.70
CA TYR A 71 14.06 5.07 6.77
C TYR A 71 13.63 6.42 7.32
N LEU A 72 13.05 6.48 8.52
CA LEU A 72 12.63 7.75 9.14
C LEU A 72 13.78 8.77 9.15
N LEU A 73 14.98 8.33 9.55
CA LEU A 73 16.17 9.16 9.61
C LEU A 73 16.64 9.62 8.22
N LEU A 74 16.59 8.74 7.21
CA LEU A 74 16.97 9.04 5.84
C LEU A 74 15.97 9.99 5.17
N THR A 75 14.67 9.76 5.38
CA THR A 75 13.60 10.63 4.87
C THR A 75 13.67 12.00 5.53
N LEU A 76 13.95 12.09 6.83
CA LEU A 76 14.23 13.35 7.53
C LEU A 76 15.49 14.04 7.01
N LEU A 77 16.59 13.31 6.83
CA LEU A 77 17.84 13.84 6.27
C LEU A 77 17.65 14.37 4.85
N LEU A 78 16.89 13.67 4.00
CA LEU A 78 16.53 14.12 2.66
C LEU A 78 15.63 15.35 2.70
N LEU A 79 14.68 15.41 3.62
CA LEU A 79 13.84 16.59 3.88
C LEU A 79 14.70 17.80 4.25
N ILE A 80 15.65 17.61 5.18
CA ILE A 80 16.58 18.63 5.64
C ILE A 80 17.51 19.06 4.51
N GLY A 81 18.03 18.11 3.72
CA GLY A 81 18.87 18.38 2.56
C GLY A 81 18.13 19.14 1.46
N ALA A 82 16.90 18.73 1.14
CA ALA A 82 16.07 19.39 0.14
C ALA A 82 15.63 20.79 0.59
N THR A 83 15.28 20.98 1.86
CA THR A 83 15.00 22.32 2.43
C THR A 83 16.23 23.21 2.40
N TRP A 84 17.41 22.68 2.73
CA TRP A 84 18.66 23.43 2.71
C TRP A 84 19.08 23.82 1.28
N ILE A 85 19.11 22.87 0.34
CA ILE A 85 19.43 23.15 -1.07
C ILE A 85 18.40 24.10 -1.67
N GLY A 86 17.10 23.84 -1.46
CA GLY A 86 16.03 24.69 -1.94
C GLY A 86 16.08 26.11 -1.37
N THR A 87 16.53 26.30 -0.13
CA THR A 87 16.70 27.64 0.45
C THR A 87 17.99 28.34 0.02
N GLU A 88 19.10 27.64 -0.19
CA GLU A 88 20.34 28.27 -0.70
C GLU A 88 20.25 28.62 -2.19
N ASP A 89 19.80 27.71 -3.05
CA ASP A 89 19.66 27.97 -4.49
C ASP A 89 18.61 29.05 -4.74
N ALA A 90 17.49 29.02 -4.00
CA ALA A 90 16.52 30.08 -4.10
C ALA A 90 17.03 31.44 -3.60
N LYS A 91 17.81 31.50 -2.51
CA LYS A 91 18.43 32.77 -2.09
C LYS A 91 19.39 33.31 -3.15
N LYS A 92 20.09 32.42 -3.86
CA LYS A 92 21.01 32.78 -4.94
C LYS A 92 20.26 33.34 -6.15
N ASP A 93 19.12 32.76 -6.50
CA ASP A 93 18.35 33.10 -7.70
C ASP A 93 17.34 34.25 -7.50
N PHE A 94 16.72 34.34 -6.32
CA PHE A 94 15.72 35.36 -5.98
C PHE A 94 16.32 36.56 -5.23
N GLY A 95 17.40 36.37 -4.47
CA GLY A 95 18.09 37.43 -3.70
C GLY A 95 17.79 37.40 -2.20
N GLU A 96 18.58 38.14 -1.42
CA GLU A 96 18.42 38.22 0.04
C GLU A 96 17.22 39.09 0.44
N VAL A 97 16.45 38.62 1.41
CA VAL A 97 15.39 39.41 2.05
C VAL A 97 16.02 40.42 2.99
N LYS A 98 15.68 41.70 2.84
CA LYS A 98 16.13 42.79 3.71
C LYS A 98 14.94 43.56 4.25
N GLN A 99 15.05 44.07 5.47
CA GLN A 99 14.07 44.99 6.01
C GLN A 99 14.30 46.37 5.38
N LYS A 100 13.25 46.95 4.81
CA LYS A 100 13.28 48.29 4.21
C LYS A 100 12.08 49.10 4.68
N LYS A 101 12.34 50.40 4.88
CA LYS A 101 11.31 51.38 5.18
C LYS A 101 10.82 51.95 3.86
N LEU A 102 9.56 51.69 3.53
CA LEU A 102 8.92 52.08 2.28
C LEU A 102 8.00 53.27 2.51
N HIS A 103 7.94 54.16 1.51
CA HIS A 103 7.00 55.27 1.45
C HIS A 103 5.92 54.95 0.41
N PRO A 104 4.77 54.38 0.82
CA PRO A 104 3.73 53.98 -0.12
C PRO A 104 3.05 55.23 -0.69
N LEU A 105 2.90 55.26 -2.01
CA LEU A 105 2.25 56.32 -2.78
C LEU A 105 0.90 55.88 -3.34
N GLY A 106 0.72 54.57 -3.55
CA GLY A 106 -0.51 54.00 -4.11
C GLY A 106 -0.50 52.47 -4.13
N VAL A 107 -1.65 51.88 -4.44
CA VAL A 107 -1.83 50.44 -4.61
C VAL A 107 -2.55 50.20 -5.93
N VAL A 108 -2.03 49.32 -6.78
CA VAL A 108 -2.62 48.98 -8.09
C VAL A 108 -2.55 47.48 -8.29
N GLU A 109 -3.70 46.82 -8.45
CA GLU A 109 -3.81 45.39 -8.82
C GLU A 109 -2.96 44.40 -7.97
N GLY A 110 -2.67 44.73 -6.71
CA GLY A 110 -1.84 43.89 -5.82
C GLY A 110 -0.41 44.39 -5.64
N ASP A 111 0.02 45.39 -6.40
CA ASP A 111 1.31 46.05 -6.27
C ASP A 111 1.24 47.30 -5.39
N VAL A 112 2.29 47.52 -4.61
CA VAL A 112 2.50 48.73 -3.80
C VAL A 112 3.46 49.66 -4.53
N LEU A 113 2.95 50.80 -4.98
CA LEU A 113 3.75 51.88 -5.54
C LEU A 113 4.44 52.64 -4.41
N THR A 114 5.75 52.79 -4.49
CA THR A 114 6.54 53.56 -3.52
C THR A 114 7.39 54.62 -4.23
N ALA A 115 7.97 55.54 -3.46
CA ALA A 115 8.91 56.53 -4.00
C ALA A 115 10.14 55.91 -4.69
N ASP A 116 10.52 54.69 -4.28
CA ASP A 116 11.71 54.00 -4.78
C ASP A 116 11.41 53.04 -5.95
N GLY A 117 10.14 52.83 -6.30
CA GLY A 117 9.70 51.90 -7.33
C GLY A 117 8.40 51.16 -6.98
N THR A 118 7.97 50.29 -7.90
CA THR A 118 6.80 49.41 -7.73
C THR A 118 7.24 48.09 -7.10
N TYR A 119 6.53 47.65 -6.07
CA TYR A 119 6.77 46.36 -5.43
C TYR A 119 5.53 45.46 -5.52
N GLU A 120 5.70 44.23 -6.02
CA GLU A 120 4.64 43.22 -6.04
C GLU A 120 4.53 42.56 -4.66
N VAL A 121 3.30 42.33 -4.18
CA VAL A 121 3.04 41.67 -2.89
C VAL A 121 2.76 40.18 -3.14
N LEU A 122 3.73 39.32 -2.85
CA LEU A 122 3.60 37.89 -3.13
C LEU A 122 2.84 37.18 -2.00
N TYR A 123 1.67 36.60 -2.31
CA TYR A 123 0.89 35.70 -1.44
C TYR A 123 0.50 36.21 -0.03
N PHE A 124 0.67 37.50 0.26
CA PHE A 124 0.33 38.07 1.56
C PHE A 124 -1.05 38.73 1.53
N PRO A 125 -2.05 38.21 2.25
CA PRO A 125 -3.27 38.96 2.52
C PRO A 125 -2.90 40.13 3.43
N TYR A 126 -2.93 41.36 2.89
CA TYR A 126 -2.71 42.59 3.64
C TYR A 126 -4.00 43.38 3.84
N ASP A 127 -4.06 44.23 4.89
CA ASP A 127 -5.22 45.09 5.11
C ASP A 127 -5.12 46.34 4.22
N GLU A 128 -5.81 46.27 3.08
CA GLU A 128 -5.87 47.36 2.11
C GLU A 128 -6.36 48.67 2.75
N LYS A 129 -7.27 48.63 3.72
CA LYS A 129 -7.77 49.84 4.39
C LYS A 129 -6.69 50.49 5.24
N ARG A 130 -5.88 49.70 5.94
CA ARG A 130 -4.75 50.20 6.73
C ARG A 130 -3.66 50.76 5.84
N LEU A 131 -3.36 50.08 4.73
CA LEU A 131 -2.40 50.55 3.73
C LEU A 131 -2.83 51.87 3.09
N LEU A 132 -4.10 51.99 2.70
CA LEU A 132 -4.68 53.24 2.18
C LEU A 132 -4.69 54.36 3.22
N LYS A 133 -4.86 54.04 4.50
CA LYS A 133 -4.75 55.02 5.60
C LYS A 133 -3.31 55.55 5.72
N CYS A 134 -2.31 54.67 5.72
CA CYS A 134 -0.91 55.09 5.77
C CYS A 134 -0.49 55.93 4.54
N ILE A 135 -1.02 55.62 3.34
CA ILE A 135 -0.83 56.44 2.14
C ILE A 135 -1.42 57.85 2.33
N ARG A 136 -2.64 57.96 2.86
CA ARG A 136 -3.32 59.25 3.13
C ARG A 136 -2.60 60.08 4.18
N GLU A 137 -2.10 59.42 5.23
CA GLU A 137 -1.42 60.05 6.35
C GLU A 137 0.08 60.29 6.08
N ARG A 138 0.59 59.87 4.90
CA ARG A 138 2.00 59.93 4.49
C ARG A 138 2.93 59.23 5.48
N GLU A 139 2.46 58.14 6.07
CA GLU A 139 3.22 57.30 6.98
C GLU A 139 4.11 56.33 6.22
N THR A 140 5.21 55.95 6.85
CA THR A 140 6.14 54.95 6.33
C THR A 140 5.78 53.57 6.82
N ILE A 141 5.99 52.57 5.97
CA ILE A 141 5.72 51.17 6.31
C ILE A 141 7.04 50.40 6.32
N ASN A 142 7.26 49.62 7.36
CA ASN A 142 8.40 48.70 7.39
C ASN A 142 8.00 47.35 6.77
N ALA A 143 8.72 46.93 5.74
CA ALA A 143 8.47 45.69 5.03
C ALA A 143 9.75 44.89 4.81
N TRP A 144 9.60 43.58 4.74
CA TRP A 144 10.64 42.67 4.28
C TRP A 144 10.53 42.57 2.76
N VAL A 145 11.59 42.96 2.07
CA VAL A 145 11.62 43.06 0.61
C VAL A 145 12.82 42.32 0.03
N VAL A 146 12.60 41.78 -1.16
CA VAL A 146 13.64 41.24 -2.03
C VAL A 146 13.91 42.27 -3.12
N GLU A 147 14.92 43.12 -2.90
CA GLU A 147 15.17 44.31 -3.75
C GLU A 147 15.45 43.96 -5.21
N LYS A 148 16.15 42.86 -5.48
CA LYS A 148 16.48 42.44 -6.86
C LYS A 148 15.26 42.07 -7.71
N LYS A 149 14.14 41.73 -7.06
CA LYS A 149 12.90 41.29 -7.71
C LYS A 149 11.75 42.25 -7.46
N SER A 150 11.97 43.32 -6.70
CA SER A 150 10.92 44.24 -6.24
C SER A 150 9.73 43.52 -5.60
N LEU A 151 9.99 42.55 -4.72
CA LEU A 151 8.94 41.77 -4.05
C LEU A 151 8.83 42.18 -2.58
N ILE A 152 7.62 42.51 -2.12
CA ILE A 152 7.28 42.59 -0.71
C ILE A 152 6.86 41.19 -0.25
N VAL A 153 7.56 40.69 0.76
CA VAL A 153 7.40 39.35 1.32
C VAL A 153 6.46 39.37 2.53
N ALA A 154 6.63 40.34 3.42
CA ALA A 154 5.80 40.52 4.60
C ALA A 154 5.93 41.94 5.15
N PHE A 155 4.86 42.44 5.77
CA PHE A 155 4.91 43.68 6.56
C PHE A 155 5.43 43.36 7.97
N VAL A 156 6.33 44.22 8.48
CA VAL A 156 6.90 44.04 9.83
C VAL A 156 5.85 44.29 10.91
N GLU A 157 4.90 45.17 10.61
CA GLU A 157 3.87 45.60 11.55
C GLU A 157 2.67 44.65 11.49
N PRO A 158 2.28 44.02 12.62
CA PRO A 158 1.24 42.99 12.67
C PRO A 158 -0.16 43.53 12.31
N GLU A 159 -0.36 44.85 12.39
CA GLU A 159 -1.60 45.53 11.98
C GLU A 159 -1.90 45.43 10.48
N PHE A 160 -0.90 45.10 9.65
CA PHE A 160 -1.08 44.93 8.22
C PHE A 160 -1.45 43.50 7.82
N ALA A 161 -1.45 42.53 8.76
CA ALA A 161 -1.85 41.16 8.48
C ALA A 161 -3.38 41.07 8.33
N SER A 162 -3.90 40.69 7.15
CA SER A 162 -5.35 40.60 6.93
C SER A 162 -5.93 39.20 6.94
N TYR A 163 -5.13 38.17 7.22
CA TYR A 163 -5.64 36.80 7.27
C TYR A 163 -6.56 36.61 8.47
N LYS A 164 -7.87 36.66 8.20
CA LYS A 164 -8.91 36.66 9.22
C LYS A 164 -8.86 35.36 10.03
N VAL A 165 -9.15 35.48 11.32
CA VAL A 165 -9.20 34.33 12.25
C VAL A 165 -10.10 33.20 11.73
N MET A 166 -11.17 33.54 11.00
CA MET A 166 -12.09 32.57 10.41
C MET A 166 -11.45 31.75 9.27
N GLU A 167 -10.63 32.37 8.43
CA GLU A 167 -9.92 31.67 7.35
C GLU A 167 -8.83 30.75 7.93
N ARG A 168 -8.12 31.21 8.98
CA ARG A 168 -7.21 30.35 9.78
C ARG A 168 -7.93 29.14 10.37
N LEU A 169 -9.14 29.32 10.88
CA LEU A 169 -9.98 28.25 11.43
C LEU A 169 -10.46 27.28 10.33
N MET A 170 -10.79 27.77 9.13
CA MET A 170 -11.17 26.93 8.00
C MET A 170 -10.00 26.09 7.48
N ASP A 171 -8.80 26.67 7.37
CA ASP A 171 -7.58 25.95 6.99
C ASP A 171 -7.25 24.86 8.03
N LEU A 172 -7.33 25.19 9.31
CA LEU A 172 -7.15 24.23 10.41
C LEU A 172 -8.23 23.13 10.38
N GLY A 173 -9.49 23.50 10.15
CA GLY A 173 -10.60 22.57 10.04
C GLY A 173 -10.45 21.61 8.86
N THR A 174 -9.95 22.10 7.72
CA THR A 174 -9.65 21.27 6.54
C THR A 174 -8.52 20.29 6.82
N ALA A 175 -7.46 20.75 7.49
CA ALA A 175 -6.36 19.87 7.90
C ALA A 175 -6.81 18.79 8.90
N LEU A 176 -7.66 19.15 9.87
CA LEU A 176 -8.25 18.20 10.81
C LEU A 176 -9.16 17.19 10.11
N PHE A 177 -9.95 17.65 9.13
CA PHE A 177 -10.81 16.78 8.33
C PHE A 177 -10.01 15.75 7.53
N VAL A 178 -8.96 16.19 6.82
CA VAL A 178 -8.06 15.29 6.08
C VAL A 178 -7.42 14.27 7.03
N PHE A 179 -7.00 14.71 8.23
CA PHE A 179 -6.47 13.80 9.24
C PHE A 179 -7.50 12.76 9.70
N ILE A 180 -8.75 13.15 9.92
CA ILE A 180 -9.84 12.23 10.33
C ILE A 180 -10.12 11.20 9.23
N VAL A 181 -10.29 11.65 7.98
CA VAL A 181 -10.54 10.75 6.83
C VAL A 181 -9.41 9.72 6.72
N PHE A 182 -8.18 10.18 6.87
CA PHE A 182 -7.02 9.29 6.81
C PHE A 182 -6.91 8.37 8.03
N ALA A 183 -7.21 8.84 9.24
CA ALA A 183 -7.23 8.01 10.44
C ALA A 183 -8.27 6.88 10.32
N VAL A 184 -9.42 7.17 9.71
CA VAL A 184 -10.44 6.17 9.38
C VAL A 184 -9.92 5.18 8.33
N PHE A 185 -9.34 5.68 7.23
CA PHE A 185 -8.73 4.81 6.21
C PHE A 185 -7.65 3.90 6.81
N TYR A 186 -6.73 4.47 7.57
CA TYR A 186 -5.69 3.76 8.31
C TYR A 186 -6.28 2.69 9.24
N TRP A 187 -7.33 3.03 9.99
CA TRP A 187 -8.02 2.07 10.85
C TRP A 187 -8.64 0.92 10.05
N VAL A 188 -9.29 1.21 8.92
CA VAL A 188 -9.88 0.19 8.03
C VAL A 188 -8.79 -0.70 7.44
N THR A 189 -7.74 -0.12 6.86
CA THR A 189 -6.61 -0.85 6.28
C THR A 189 -5.95 -1.74 7.32
N MET A 190 -5.64 -1.20 8.50
CA MET A 190 -5.04 -2.01 9.58
C MET A 190 -5.99 -3.08 10.11
N ARG A 191 -7.30 -2.85 10.14
CA ARG A 191 -8.24 -3.84 10.65
C ARG A 191 -8.51 -4.99 9.68
N ILE A 192 -8.46 -4.72 8.37
CA ILE A 192 -8.80 -5.70 7.32
C ILE A 192 -7.54 -6.41 6.80
N TRP A 193 -6.45 -5.67 6.58
CA TRP A 193 -5.25 -6.17 5.90
C TRP A 193 -4.15 -6.61 6.87
N TRP A 194 -4.18 -6.20 8.13
CA TRP A 194 -3.22 -6.70 9.12
C TRP A 194 -3.66 -8.08 9.61
N ARG A 195 -2.83 -9.08 9.30
CA ARG A 195 -2.96 -10.45 9.79
C ARG A 195 -1.56 -10.94 10.15
N ASP A 196 -1.43 -11.54 11.32
CA ASP A 196 -0.20 -12.16 11.80
C ASP A 196 -0.48 -13.64 12.06
N ILE A 197 0.44 -14.52 11.69
CA ILE A 197 0.33 -15.95 11.98
C ILE A 197 1.21 -16.28 13.16
N GLU A 198 0.63 -16.96 14.15
CA GLU A 198 1.39 -17.70 15.14
C GLU A 198 1.08 -19.19 14.99
N VAL A 199 2.08 -19.99 14.62
CA VAL A 199 1.90 -21.43 14.44
C VAL A 199 2.08 -22.13 15.78
N GLY A 200 0.98 -22.64 16.32
CA GLY A 200 0.96 -23.44 17.54
C GLY A 200 1.39 -24.89 17.29
N LYS A 201 1.22 -25.74 18.31
CA LYS A 201 1.52 -27.18 18.17
C LYS A 201 0.51 -27.91 17.27
N ASN A 202 -0.78 -27.57 17.41
CA ASN A 202 -1.89 -28.27 16.73
C ASN A 202 -2.85 -27.29 16.02
N GLU A 203 -2.53 -26.01 16.00
CA GLU A 203 -3.40 -24.96 15.45
C GLU A 203 -2.54 -23.83 14.85
N VAL A 204 -3.05 -23.23 13.79
CA VAL A 204 -2.57 -21.96 13.25
C VAL A 204 -3.44 -20.86 13.86
N ARG A 205 -2.83 -19.94 14.59
CA ARG A 205 -3.53 -18.79 15.18
C ARG A 205 -3.33 -17.58 14.28
N ILE A 206 -4.43 -17.05 13.75
CA ILE A 206 -4.40 -15.81 13.00
C ILE A 206 -4.78 -14.68 13.95
N ARG A 207 -3.85 -13.75 14.18
CA ARG A 207 -4.11 -12.52 14.91
C ARG A 207 -4.42 -11.40 13.93
N ASN A 208 -5.61 -10.84 14.06
CA ASN A 208 -6.01 -9.60 13.40
C ASN A 208 -5.90 -8.42 14.36
N TRP A 209 -5.75 -7.20 13.84
CA TRP A 209 -5.39 -6.04 14.65
C TRP A 209 -6.57 -5.68 15.56
N ARG A 210 -6.38 -5.80 16.88
CA ARG A 210 -7.42 -5.57 17.91
C ARG A 210 -8.70 -6.40 17.72
N GLN A 211 -8.62 -7.51 17.00
CA GLN A 211 -9.71 -8.47 16.85
C GLN A 211 -9.43 -9.73 17.69
N PRO A 212 -10.46 -10.53 17.99
CA PRO A 212 -10.27 -11.86 18.55
C PRO A 212 -9.33 -12.67 17.64
N THR A 213 -8.47 -13.49 18.24
CA THR A 213 -7.59 -14.38 17.49
C THR A 213 -8.45 -15.48 16.85
N SER A 214 -8.33 -15.68 15.55
CA SER A 214 -8.96 -16.82 14.87
C SER A 214 -8.07 -18.04 15.05
N HIS A 215 -8.68 -19.17 15.39
CA HIS A 215 -7.99 -20.42 15.63
C HIS A 215 -8.36 -21.40 14.52
N ILE A 216 -7.37 -21.81 13.73
CA ILE A 216 -7.53 -22.82 12.70
C ILE A 216 -6.84 -24.09 13.18
N PRO A 217 -7.59 -25.15 13.52
CA PRO A 217 -6.99 -26.44 13.80
C PRO A 217 -6.15 -26.88 12.59
N LEU A 218 -4.92 -27.33 12.80
CA LEU A 218 -4.10 -27.84 11.69
C LEU A 218 -4.75 -29.07 11.04
N ASN A 219 -5.65 -29.75 11.76
CA ASN A 219 -6.46 -30.85 11.24
C ASN A 219 -7.42 -30.44 10.10
N ASP A 220 -7.77 -29.16 10.01
CA ASP A 220 -8.68 -28.65 8.99
C ASP A 220 -7.91 -28.07 7.79
N VAL A 221 -6.57 -28.02 7.88
CA VAL A 221 -5.70 -27.56 6.81
C VAL A 221 -5.51 -28.68 5.79
N ILE A 222 -5.89 -28.40 4.55
CA ILE A 222 -5.81 -29.32 3.40
C ILE A 222 -4.51 -29.10 2.64
N HIS A 223 -4.12 -27.84 2.46
CA HIS A 223 -2.97 -27.50 1.64
C HIS A 223 -2.22 -26.31 2.24
N ILE A 224 -0.90 -26.40 2.18
CA ILE A 224 0.02 -25.33 2.54
C ILE A 224 0.96 -25.15 1.36
N HIS A 225 1.05 -23.94 0.85
CA HIS A 225 2.01 -23.56 -0.18
C HIS A 225 2.94 -22.47 0.34
N LEU A 226 4.23 -22.64 0.06
CA LEU A 226 5.28 -21.68 0.33
C LEU A 226 5.81 -21.15 -1.01
N ASP A 227 5.34 -19.99 -1.43
CA ASP A 227 5.85 -19.33 -2.64
C ASP A 227 6.94 -18.31 -2.27
N LYS A 228 8.20 -18.68 -2.57
CA LYS A 228 9.35 -17.80 -2.35
C LYS A 228 9.47 -16.68 -3.39
N THR A 229 8.83 -16.84 -4.55
CA THR A 229 8.90 -15.90 -5.69
C THR A 229 7.92 -14.76 -5.49
N GLU A 230 6.69 -15.09 -5.09
CA GLU A 230 5.66 -14.12 -4.74
C GLU A 230 5.75 -13.62 -3.29
N GLU A 231 6.70 -14.17 -2.50
CA GLU A 231 6.85 -13.90 -1.07
C GLU A 231 5.53 -14.15 -0.29
N ASP A 232 4.92 -15.30 -0.53
CA ASP A 232 3.62 -15.74 -0.02
C ASP A 232 3.72 -17.06 0.80
N ILE A 233 2.96 -17.14 1.88
CA ILE A 233 2.59 -18.37 2.58
C ILE A 233 1.08 -18.50 2.45
N ARG A 234 0.63 -19.52 1.75
CA ARG A 234 -0.79 -19.85 1.59
C ARG A 234 -1.16 -21.06 2.44
N ILE A 235 -2.23 -20.93 3.22
CA ILE A 235 -2.82 -21.99 4.04
C ILE A 235 -4.28 -22.14 3.64
N GLU A 236 -4.65 -23.31 3.15
CA GLU A 236 -5.98 -23.61 2.63
C GLU A 236 -6.70 -24.60 3.55
N THR A 237 -7.96 -24.29 3.82
CA THR A 237 -8.93 -25.12 4.55
C THR A 237 -10.13 -25.40 3.64
N GLU A 238 -11.05 -26.28 4.05
CA GLU A 238 -12.25 -26.57 3.24
C GLU A 238 -13.11 -25.32 2.99
N GLU A 239 -13.09 -24.35 3.89
CA GLU A 239 -13.96 -23.17 3.84
C GLU A 239 -13.27 -21.89 3.36
N MET A 240 -11.94 -21.79 3.54
CA MET A 240 -11.20 -20.54 3.30
C MET A 240 -9.75 -20.76 2.90
N VAL A 241 -9.28 -19.85 2.05
CA VAL A 241 -7.87 -19.65 1.68
C VAL A 241 -7.29 -18.47 2.47
N TYR A 242 -6.18 -18.70 3.16
CA TYR A 242 -5.49 -17.69 3.94
C TYR A 242 -4.09 -17.43 3.36
N ASN A 243 -3.86 -16.20 2.88
CA ASN A 243 -2.58 -15.76 2.35
C ASN A 243 -1.86 -14.85 3.34
N PHE A 244 -0.54 -15.04 3.47
CA PHE A 244 0.30 -14.31 4.39
C PHE A 244 1.66 -14.00 3.77
N PRO A 245 2.35 -12.92 4.20
CA PRO A 245 3.67 -12.62 3.68
C PRO A 245 4.69 -13.69 4.11
N TYR A 246 5.58 -14.05 3.20
CA TYR A 246 6.65 -15.01 3.45
C TYR A 246 7.65 -14.47 4.46
N ASP A 247 7.84 -15.25 5.52
CA ASP A 247 8.85 -15.03 6.53
C ASP A 247 9.61 -16.33 6.78
N VAL A 248 10.93 -16.27 6.91
CA VAL A 248 11.76 -17.48 7.02
C VAL A 248 11.51 -18.21 8.34
N GLU A 249 11.27 -17.48 9.43
CA GLU A 249 10.90 -18.10 10.72
C GLU A 249 9.49 -18.70 10.64
N GLY A 250 8.51 -17.91 10.19
CA GLY A 250 7.13 -18.36 9.99
C GLY A 250 7.01 -19.58 9.06
N ALA A 251 7.66 -19.56 7.91
CA ALA A 251 7.69 -20.67 6.96
C ALA A 251 8.24 -21.94 7.61
N ARG A 252 9.36 -21.86 8.36
CA ARG A 252 9.91 -23.01 9.08
C ARG A 252 8.94 -23.57 10.13
N GLU A 253 8.24 -22.69 10.85
CA GLU A 253 7.25 -23.11 11.83
C GLU A 253 6.05 -23.79 11.17
N VAL A 254 5.58 -23.26 10.04
CA VAL A 254 4.52 -23.85 9.21
C VAL A 254 4.95 -25.23 8.67
N VAL A 255 6.17 -25.36 8.14
CA VAL A 255 6.73 -26.67 7.70
C VAL A 255 6.77 -27.65 8.86
N ALA A 256 7.35 -27.25 9.99
CA ALA A 256 7.47 -28.13 11.15
C ALA A 256 6.10 -28.53 11.69
N ALA A 257 5.09 -27.66 11.60
CA ALA A 257 3.72 -27.98 11.95
C ALA A 257 3.10 -28.97 10.95
N ALA A 258 3.30 -28.75 9.65
CA ALA A 258 2.81 -29.62 8.58
C ALA A 258 3.32 -31.06 8.74
N GLU A 259 4.64 -31.22 8.93
CA GLU A 259 5.29 -32.52 9.18
C GLU A 259 4.73 -33.22 10.42
N ARG A 260 4.51 -32.46 11.52
CA ARG A 260 3.96 -33.00 12.78
C ARG A 260 2.52 -33.49 12.64
N THR A 261 1.72 -32.82 11.80
CA THR A 261 0.33 -33.22 11.53
C THR A 261 0.19 -34.28 10.45
N GLY A 262 1.31 -34.77 9.89
CA GLY A 262 1.29 -35.81 8.87
C GLY A 262 0.82 -35.33 7.51
N LEU A 263 0.97 -34.03 7.20
CA LEU A 263 0.80 -33.54 5.84
C LEU A 263 1.95 -34.07 4.98
N THR A 264 1.65 -34.56 3.78
CA THR A 264 2.62 -35.12 2.84
C THR A 264 3.37 -33.97 2.14
N PRO A 265 4.71 -33.93 2.22
CA PRO A 265 5.49 -32.92 1.51
C PRO A 265 5.54 -33.22 0.01
N LEU A 266 5.47 -32.14 -0.79
CA LEU A 266 5.59 -32.12 -2.24
C LEU A 266 6.63 -31.09 -2.68
N LEU A 267 7.11 -31.23 -3.92
CA LEU A 267 8.08 -30.33 -4.56
C LEU A 267 9.31 -30.03 -3.66
N GLY A 268 9.84 -31.06 -3.00
CA GLY A 268 11.00 -30.91 -2.12
C GLY A 268 10.74 -30.11 -0.83
N GLY A 269 9.48 -29.96 -0.42
CA GLY A 269 9.09 -29.19 0.76
C GLY A 269 8.80 -27.72 0.43
N GLU A 270 8.09 -27.46 -0.66
CA GLU A 270 7.50 -26.16 -0.96
C GLU A 270 5.96 -26.20 -0.92
N ARG A 271 5.39 -27.41 -0.91
CA ARG A 271 3.98 -27.68 -0.71
C ARG A 271 3.77 -28.82 0.27
N TRP A 272 2.71 -28.75 1.06
CA TRP A 272 2.25 -29.84 1.92
C TRP A 272 0.76 -30.01 1.76
N ILE A 273 0.32 -31.26 1.67
CA ILE A 273 -1.11 -31.56 1.54
C ILE A 273 -1.55 -32.59 2.55
N ARG A 274 -2.84 -32.59 2.84
CA ARG A 274 -3.49 -33.67 3.55
C ARG A 274 -3.88 -34.75 2.56
N ASP A 275 -3.35 -35.95 2.75
CA ASP A 275 -3.77 -37.11 1.99
C ASP A 275 -5.26 -37.37 2.25
N VAL A 276 -6.11 -37.05 1.28
CA VAL A 276 -7.49 -37.51 1.21
C VAL A 276 -7.44 -38.92 0.64
N GLN A 277 -7.46 -39.92 1.52
CA GLN A 277 -7.58 -41.31 1.10
C GLN A 277 -9.02 -41.55 0.62
N CYS A 278 -9.20 -41.63 -0.70
CA CYS A 278 -10.40 -42.23 -1.28
C CYS A 278 -10.30 -43.75 -1.09
N GLU A 279 -11.37 -44.42 -0.68
CA GLU A 279 -11.42 -45.89 -0.64
C GLU A 279 -11.15 -46.44 -2.05
N GLU A 280 -11.83 -45.86 -3.05
CA GLU A 280 -11.67 -46.16 -4.47
C GLU A 280 -12.03 -44.92 -5.30
N LEU A 281 -11.25 -44.65 -6.35
CA LEU A 281 -11.55 -43.60 -7.31
C LEU A 281 -11.86 -44.21 -8.68
N ARG A 282 -13.02 -43.88 -9.23
CA ARG A 282 -13.58 -44.49 -10.45
C ARG A 282 -13.81 -43.45 -11.54
N ILE A 283 -13.17 -43.66 -12.67
CA ILE A 283 -13.42 -42.94 -13.92
C ILE A 283 -14.62 -43.60 -14.61
N GLU A 284 -15.82 -43.07 -14.41
CA GLU A 284 -17.03 -43.51 -15.10
C GLU A 284 -17.21 -42.75 -16.42
N LYS A 285 -18.24 -43.10 -17.20
CA LYS A 285 -18.48 -42.48 -18.52
C LYS A 285 -18.75 -40.99 -18.49
N GLU A 286 -19.47 -40.50 -17.49
CA GLU A 286 -19.94 -39.10 -17.41
C GLU A 286 -19.44 -38.36 -16.17
N CYS A 287 -18.81 -39.06 -15.24
CA CYS A 287 -18.37 -38.48 -13.97
C CYS A 287 -17.18 -39.23 -13.38
N LEU A 288 -16.46 -38.52 -12.52
CA LEU A 288 -15.46 -39.07 -11.62
C LEU A 288 -16.08 -39.29 -10.25
N ILE A 289 -15.91 -40.48 -9.68
CA ILE A 289 -16.47 -40.82 -8.36
C ILE A 289 -15.32 -41.16 -7.41
N CYS A 290 -15.20 -40.44 -6.29
CA CYS A 290 -14.39 -40.84 -5.15
C CYS A 290 -15.31 -41.49 -4.11
N LEU A 291 -15.09 -42.78 -3.82
CA LEU A 291 -15.76 -43.52 -2.76
C LEU A 291 -15.01 -43.35 -1.43
N GLY A 292 -15.75 -43.27 -0.32
CA GLY A 292 -15.22 -43.13 1.04
C GLY A 292 -16.11 -42.28 1.94
N ASP A 293 -15.66 -42.02 3.18
CA ASP A 293 -16.43 -41.28 4.21
C ASP A 293 -16.88 -39.87 3.79
N LYS A 294 -16.11 -39.21 2.92
CA LYS A 294 -16.42 -37.90 2.33
C LYS A 294 -16.78 -37.96 0.84
N GLY A 295 -17.17 -39.14 0.33
CA GLY A 295 -17.27 -39.42 -1.09
C GLY A 295 -17.97 -38.33 -1.90
N TRP A 296 -17.41 -38.04 -3.07
CA TRP A 296 -17.87 -36.96 -3.95
C TRP A 296 -17.97 -37.46 -5.39
N THR A 297 -18.79 -36.79 -6.19
CA THR A 297 -19.00 -37.10 -7.60
C THR A 297 -18.83 -35.83 -8.41
N VAL A 298 -17.89 -35.84 -9.35
CA VAL A 298 -17.58 -34.72 -10.24
C VAL A 298 -18.09 -35.05 -11.64
N PRO A 299 -19.16 -34.41 -12.13
CA PRO A 299 -19.59 -34.55 -13.51
C PRO A 299 -18.59 -33.88 -14.45
N TYR A 300 -18.14 -34.55 -15.52
CA TYR A 300 -17.14 -33.98 -16.44
C TYR A 300 -17.60 -32.67 -17.09
N ARG A 301 -18.90 -32.55 -17.35
CA ARG A 301 -19.54 -31.34 -17.89
C ARG A 301 -19.39 -30.08 -17.04
N LYS A 302 -19.09 -30.24 -15.74
CA LYS A 302 -18.91 -29.13 -14.79
C LYS A 302 -17.45 -28.78 -14.59
N VAL A 303 -16.52 -29.57 -15.12
CA VAL A 303 -15.09 -29.32 -14.94
C VAL A 303 -14.70 -28.13 -15.79
N PHE A 304 -14.12 -27.12 -15.14
CA PHE A 304 -13.61 -25.90 -15.75
C PHE A 304 -12.09 -25.97 -15.96
N LEU A 305 -11.37 -26.43 -14.94
CA LEU A 305 -9.91 -26.62 -14.94
C LEU A 305 -9.56 -28.02 -14.48
N LEU A 306 -8.59 -28.63 -15.15
CA LEU A 306 -7.96 -29.88 -14.74
C LEU A 306 -6.45 -29.72 -14.82
N SER A 307 -5.75 -29.77 -13.68
CA SER A 307 -4.30 -29.62 -13.63
C SER A 307 -3.62 -30.83 -12.98
N TRP A 308 -2.40 -31.12 -13.44
CA TRP A 308 -1.51 -32.11 -12.84
C TRP A 308 -0.15 -31.49 -12.51
N ASP A 309 0.09 -31.35 -11.21
CA ASP A 309 1.37 -30.95 -10.62
C ASP A 309 1.61 -31.77 -9.35
N SER A 310 2.26 -32.93 -9.50
CA SER A 310 2.50 -33.86 -8.39
C SER A 310 1.22 -34.41 -7.71
N LEU A 311 0.05 -33.88 -8.10
CA LEU A 311 -1.32 -34.07 -7.64
C LEU A 311 -2.26 -33.74 -8.79
N ILE A 312 -3.51 -34.20 -8.71
CA ILE A 312 -4.54 -33.83 -9.69
C ILE A 312 -5.52 -32.88 -9.01
N GLN A 313 -5.65 -31.67 -9.56
CA GLN A 313 -6.67 -30.71 -9.12
C GLN A 313 -7.74 -30.55 -10.19
N ILE A 314 -8.99 -30.51 -9.73
CA ILE A 314 -10.18 -30.39 -10.56
C ILE A 314 -10.99 -29.22 -10.04
N GLU A 315 -11.10 -28.16 -10.85
CA GLU A 315 -11.93 -27.01 -10.55
C GLU A 315 -13.24 -27.11 -11.33
N LEU A 316 -14.35 -26.81 -10.65
CA LEU A 316 -15.68 -26.82 -11.24
C LEU A 316 -16.14 -25.42 -11.66
N ASP A 317 -17.22 -25.38 -12.44
CA ASP A 317 -17.92 -24.16 -12.89
C ASP A 317 -18.44 -23.25 -11.75
N ASP A 318 -18.50 -23.76 -10.53
CA ASP A 318 -18.93 -23.05 -9.32
C ASP A 318 -17.77 -22.70 -8.38
N ASP A 319 -16.54 -22.68 -8.90
CA ASP A 319 -15.28 -22.44 -8.18
C ASP A 319 -14.94 -23.50 -7.11
N THR A 320 -15.66 -24.64 -7.09
CA THR A 320 -15.34 -25.74 -6.18
C THR A 320 -14.10 -26.48 -6.64
N VAL A 321 -13.12 -26.65 -5.74
CA VAL A 321 -11.87 -27.37 -6.05
C VAL A 321 -11.84 -28.74 -5.38
N HIS A 322 -11.69 -29.79 -6.19
CA HIS A 322 -11.42 -31.16 -5.75
C HIS A 322 -9.96 -31.50 -5.99
N THR A 323 -9.25 -31.93 -4.94
CA THR A 323 -7.83 -32.33 -5.04
C THR A 323 -7.69 -33.83 -4.77
N ILE A 324 -7.14 -34.55 -5.74
CA ILE A 324 -6.78 -35.97 -5.61
C ILE A 324 -5.32 -36.03 -5.15
N THR A 325 -5.12 -36.72 -4.04
CA THR A 325 -3.84 -36.80 -3.33
C THR A 325 -3.38 -38.24 -3.09
N ASP A 326 -4.23 -39.22 -3.42
CA ASP A 326 -3.92 -40.63 -3.26
C ASP A 326 -2.95 -41.12 -4.35
N ARG A 327 -1.75 -41.51 -3.92
CA ARG A 327 -0.64 -41.98 -4.78
C ARG A 327 -1.02 -43.08 -5.76
N ARG A 328 -2.07 -43.86 -5.50
CA ARG A 328 -2.58 -44.88 -6.45
C ARG A 328 -3.12 -44.29 -7.75
N TYR A 329 -3.48 -43.01 -7.75
CA TYR A 329 -4.16 -42.30 -8.84
C TYR A 329 -3.40 -41.06 -9.31
N LEU A 330 -2.13 -40.90 -8.93
CA LEU A 330 -1.30 -39.73 -9.28
C LEU A 330 -0.36 -39.99 -10.46
N ASP A 331 -0.39 -41.18 -11.05
CA ASP A 331 0.44 -41.49 -12.21
C ASP A 331 -0.09 -40.81 -13.48
N GLN A 332 0.83 -40.60 -14.43
CA GLN A 332 0.55 -39.90 -15.68
C GLN A 332 -0.53 -40.61 -16.51
N ALA A 333 -0.53 -41.95 -16.56
CA ALA A 333 -1.50 -42.69 -17.37
C ALA A 333 -2.92 -42.50 -16.83
N TRP A 334 -3.05 -42.47 -15.51
CA TRP A 334 -4.31 -42.21 -14.84
C TRP A 334 -4.83 -40.79 -15.10
N TYR A 335 -3.95 -39.78 -15.00
CA TYR A 335 -4.30 -38.41 -15.35
C TYR A 335 -4.71 -38.26 -16.82
N GLU A 336 -3.96 -38.85 -17.76
CA GLU A 336 -4.28 -38.81 -19.19
C GLU A 336 -5.63 -39.47 -19.50
N GLU A 337 -5.98 -40.55 -18.80
CA GLU A 337 -7.31 -41.17 -18.94
C GLU A 337 -8.42 -40.21 -18.46
N LEU A 338 -8.26 -39.59 -17.29
CA LEU A 338 -9.22 -38.61 -16.78
C LEU A 338 -9.33 -37.39 -17.72
N ALA A 339 -8.20 -36.83 -18.14
CA ALA A 339 -8.14 -35.70 -19.05
C ALA A 339 -8.84 -36.02 -20.37
N SER A 340 -8.62 -37.21 -20.94
CA SER A 340 -9.28 -37.65 -22.16
C SER A 340 -10.80 -37.73 -22.03
N ARG A 341 -11.34 -38.06 -20.85
CA ARG A 341 -12.80 -38.08 -20.61
C ARG A 341 -13.37 -36.67 -20.51
N VAL A 342 -12.67 -35.79 -19.82
CA VAL A 342 -13.08 -34.39 -19.64
C VAL A 342 -13.03 -33.64 -20.97
N THR A 343 -11.93 -33.75 -21.72
CA THR A 343 -11.80 -33.09 -23.03
C THR A 343 -12.78 -33.64 -24.06
N ALA A 344 -13.06 -34.95 -24.08
CA ALA A 344 -14.10 -35.52 -24.94
C ALA A 344 -15.48 -34.94 -24.62
N CYS A 345 -15.79 -34.70 -23.34
CA CYS A 345 -17.04 -34.05 -22.94
C CYS A 345 -17.10 -32.58 -23.43
N TRP A 346 -16.00 -31.84 -23.30
CA TRP A 346 -15.91 -30.47 -23.83
C TRP A 346 -16.06 -30.42 -25.36
N GLU A 347 -15.49 -31.38 -26.08
CA GLU A 347 -15.62 -31.51 -27.53
C GLU A 347 -17.07 -31.81 -27.96
N GLU A 348 -17.75 -32.72 -27.25
CA GLU A 348 -19.18 -32.99 -27.47
C GLU A 348 -20.05 -31.75 -27.22
N MET A 349 -19.70 -30.95 -26.22
CA MET A 349 -20.36 -29.69 -25.88
C MET A 349 -19.95 -28.52 -26.79
N LYS A 350 -18.97 -28.71 -27.67
CA LYS A 350 -18.37 -27.67 -28.54
C LYS A 350 -17.75 -26.50 -27.77
N LEU A 351 -17.23 -26.77 -26.57
CA LEU A 351 -16.52 -25.77 -25.78
C LEU A 351 -15.06 -25.68 -26.26
N GLN A 352 -14.53 -24.46 -26.34
CA GLN A 352 -13.11 -24.26 -26.63
C GLN A 352 -12.30 -24.50 -25.35
N TYR A 353 -11.18 -25.20 -25.47
CA TYR A 353 -10.28 -25.47 -24.37
C TYR A 353 -8.82 -25.29 -24.81
N THR A 354 -7.95 -25.03 -23.84
CA THR A 354 -6.50 -25.01 -24.05
C THR A 354 -5.82 -26.10 -23.26
N THR A 355 -4.74 -26.64 -23.81
CA THR A 355 -3.82 -27.52 -23.11
C THR A 355 -2.47 -26.81 -23.04
N ARG A 356 -1.98 -26.55 -21.83
CA ARG A 356 -0.70 -25.89 -21.59
C ARG A 356 0.18 -26.80 -20.76
N VAL A 357 1.45 -26.87 -21.12
CA VAL A 357 2.49 -27.48 -20.28
C VAL A 357 3.40 -26.35 -19.84
N GLU A 358 3.43 -26.07 -18.54
CA GLU A 358 4.27 -25.01 -18.01
C GLU A 358 5.76 -25.39 -18.13
N PRO A 359 6.60 -24.58 -18.80
CA PRO A 359 7.97 -24.96 -19.13
C PRO A 359 8.90 -25.05 -17.92
N ASP A 360 8.60 -24.32 -16.83
CA ASP A 360 9.46 -24.25 -15.65
C ASP A 360 9.08 -25.26 -14.55
N THR A 361 7.80 -25.64 -14.48
CA THR A 361 7.22 -26.50 -13.43
C THR A 361 6.83 -27.88 -13.96
N GLY A 362 6.70 -28.05 -15.29
CA GLY A 362 6.25 -29.30 -15.92
C GLY A 362 4.77 -29.59 -15.74
N VAL A 363 4.01 -28.64 -15.21
CA VAL A 363 2.58 -28.77 -14.90
C VAL A 363 1.78 -28.90 -16.18
N VAL A 364 0.93 -29.92 -16.25
CA VAL A 364 -0.02 -30.08 -17.34
C VAL A 364 -1.35 -29.48 -16.93
N VAL A 365 -1.87 -28.54 -17.72
CA VAL A 365 -3.12 -27.84 -17.46
C VAL A 365 -4.04 -27.96 -18.66
N HIS A 366 -5.25 -28.47 -18.42
CA HIS A 366 -6.38 -28.40 -19.35
C HIS A 366 -7.41 -27.40 -18.78
N SER A 367 -7.73 -26.37 -19.55
CA SER A 367 -8.67 -25.32 -19.11
C SER A 367 -9.68 -25.01 -20.21
N LEU A 368 -10.93 -24.73 -19.85
CA LEU A 368 -11.86 -24.06 -20.75
C LEU A 368 -11.34 -22.65 -21.08
N CYS A 369 -11.56 -22.19 -22.31
CA CYS A 369 -11.34 -20.80 -22.65
C CYS A 369 -12.50 -20.00 -22.08
N ASP A 370 -12.24 -19.06 -21.16
CA ASP A 370 -13.23 -18.04 -20.85
C ASP A 370 -13.50 -17.22 -22.11
N ASP A 371 -14.78 -17.11 -22.48
CA ASP A 371 -15.27 -16.12 -23.44
C ASP A 371 -15.17 -14.71 -22.82
N GLU A 372 -13.98 -14.28 -22.43
CA GLU A 372 -13.66 -12.86 -22.21
C GLU A 372 -12.91 -12.34 -23.44
N GLY A 373 -13.71 -12.04 -24.47
CA GLY A 373 -13.36 -11.15 -25.57
C GLY A 373 -13.74 -9.70 -25.27
#